data_AF-A0A2D4HFY2-F1
#
_entry.id   AF-A0A2D4HFY2-F1
#
_cell.length_a   1.000
_cell.length_b   1.000
_cell.length_c   1.000
_cell.angle_alpha   90.00
_cell.angle_beta   90.00
_cell.angle_gamma   90.00
#
_symmetry.space_group_name_H-M   'P 1'
#
loop_
_entity.id
_entity.type
_entity.pdbx_description
1 polymer ?
#
loop_
_entity_poly.entity_id
_entity_poly.type
_entity_poly.pdbx_seq_one_letter_code
_entity_poly.pdbx_strand_id
1 'polypeptide(L)'
;IQGDKKAGFSVFWADEGLDTGPILLQRECDVGPNETVDDLYNRFLFPEGIKAMIEAVQLIADGQAPRIPQLEEGATYEGIQKKENAKISWDQPALSLHNWIRGH
;
A
#
# COMPACT_ATOMS: atom_id res chain seq x y z
N ILE A 1 -7.29 -4.99 4.82
CA ILE A 1 -7.93 -6.27 5.24
C ILE A 1 -7.44 -6.75 6.61
N GLN A 2 -6.13 -6.80 6.89
CA GLN A 2 -5.59 -7.36 8.14
C GLN A 2 -5.70 -6.45 9.39
N GLY A 3 -6.30 -5.26 9.25
CA GLY A 3 -6.52 -4.34 10.38
C GLY A 3 -5.35 -3.42 10.70
N ASP A 4 -4.39 -3.28 9.79
CA ASP A 4 -3.29 -2.33 9.92
C ASP A 4 -3.80 -0.91 10.14
N LYS A 5 -3.15 -0.21 11.08
CA LYS A 5 -3.50 1.16 11.47
C LYS A 5 -2.84 2.21 10.58
N LYS A 6 -1.85 1.81 9.80
CA LYS A 6 -1.14 2.65 8.85
C LYS A 6 -1.20 2.01 7.47
N ALA A 7 -1.28 2.86 6.46
CA ALA A 7 -1.17 2.48 5.07
C ALA A 7 -0.33 3.53 4.33
N GLY A 8 -0.04 3.28 3.07
CA GLY A 8 0.81 4.16 2.30
C GLY A 8 1.12 3.61 0.93
N PHE A 9 2.11 4.21 0.30
CA PHE A 9 2.69 3.71 -0.94
C PHE A 9 4.19 4.03 -0.98
N SER A 10 4.88 3.29 -1.84
CA SER A 10 6.29 3.50 -2.16
C SER A 10 6.43 3.78 -3.65
N VAL A 11 7.29 4.73 -4.00
CA VAL A 11 7.87 4.83 -5.34
C VAL A 11 9.20 4.10 -5.29
N PHE A 12 9.38 3.11 -6.15
CA PHE A 12 10.57 2.24 -6.13
C PHE A 12 11.07 1.98 -7.55
N TRP A 13 12.32 1.54 -7.64
CA TRP A 13 12.94 1.16 -8.90
C TRP A 13 12.57 -0.28 -9.23
N ALA A 14 11.98 -0.54 -10.40
CA ALA A 14 11.71 -1.91 -10.81
C ALA A 14 13.00 -2.71 -11.01
N ASP A 15 12.98 -3.97 -10.61
CA ASP A 15 14.03 -4.97 -10.82
C ASP A 15 13.42 -6.28 -11.38
N GLU A 16 14.13 -7.40 -11.29
CA GLU A 16 13.68 -8.68 -11.83
C GLU A 16 12.58 -9.36 -11.00
N GLY A 17 12.35 -8.90 -9.76
CA GLY A 17 11.35 -9.48 -8.86
C GLY A 17 10.02 -8.74 -8.87
N LEU A 18 9.06 -9.25 -8.08
CA LEU A 18 7.76 -8.63 -7.90
C LEU A 18 7.81 -7.65 -6.73
N ASP A 19 7.78 -6.36 -7.03
CA ASP A 19 7.80 -5.27 -6.06
C ASP A 19 9.04 -5.27 -5.11
N THR A 20 10.17 -5.81 -5.56
CA THR A 20 11.39 -6.01 -4.72
C THR A 20 12.44 -4.92 -4.83
N GLY A 21 12.42 -4.11 -5.89
CA GLY A 21 13.53 -3.20 -6.14
C GLY A 21 13.60 -2.01 -5.16
N PRO A 22 14.72 -1.27 -5.15
CA PRO A 22 15.02 -0.30 -4.10
C PRO A 22 14.02 0.85 -4.05
N ILE A 23 13.72 1.34 -2.85
CA ILE A 23 12.80 2.46 -2.60
C ILE A 23 13.48 3.79 -2.95
N LEU A 24 12.71 4.66 -3.60
CA LEU A 24 13.03 6.06 -3.89
C LEU A 24 12.35 6.98 -2.87
N LEU A 25 11.03 6.81 -2.69
CA LEU A 25 10.20 7.58 -1.76
C LEU A 25 9.15 6.69 -1.11
N GLN A 26 8.73 7.04 0.09
CA GLN A 26 7.62 6.41 0.78
C GLN A 26 6.73 7.47 1.43
N ARG A 27 5.43 7.25 1.43
CA ARG A 27 4.43 8.10 2.10
C ARG A 27 3.51 7.21 2.92
N GLU A 28 3.19 7.65 4.13
CA GLU A 28 2.30 6.93 5.05
C GLU A 28 1.17 7.83 5.56
N CYS A 29 0.07 7.21 5.96
CA CYS A 29 -1.03 7.84 6.68
C CYS A 29 -1.68 6.86 7.65
N ASP A 30 -2.42 7.40 8.62
CA ASP A 30 -3.28 6.60 9.47
C ASP A 30 -4.53 6.14 8.70
N VAL A 31 -4.97 4.92 9.01
CA VAL A 31 -6.20 4.31 8.51
C VAL A 31 -7.27 4.42 9.58
N GLY A 32 -8.37 5.10 9.25
CA GLY A 32 -9.51 5.24 10.16
C GLY A 32 -10.17 3.90 10.48
N PRO A 33 -10.86 3.77 11.62
CA PRO A 33 -11.47 2.50 12.03
C PRO A 33 -12.48 1.99 10.99
N ASN A 34 -13.27 2.88 10.38
CA ASN A 34 -14.32 2.54 9.42
C ASN A 34 -13.93 2.89 7.98
N GLU A 35 -12.66 3.25 7.75
CA GLU A 35 -12.20 3.68 6.43
C GLU A 35 -12.20 2.49 5.46
N THR A 36 -12.84 2.69 4.30
CA THR A 36 -12.85 1.73 3.20
C THR A 36 -11.63 1.90 2.30
N VAL A 37 -11.39 0.95 1.40
CA VAL A 37 -10.35 1.08 0.35
C VAL A 37 -10.58 2.34 -0.50
N ASP A 38 -11.83 2.61 -0.87
CA ASP A 38 -12.20 3.78 -1.67
C ASP A 38 -11.96 5.09 -0.91
N ASP A 39 -12.29 5.13 0.37
CA ASP A 39 -12.02 6.30 1.22
C ASP A 39 -10.51 6.58 1.30
N LEU A 40 -9.71 5.54 1.59
CA LEU A 40 -8.25 5.65 1.69
C LEU A 40 -7.64 6.08 0.36
N TYR A 41 -8.12 5.53 -0.75
CA TYR A 41 -7.66 5.90 -2.09
C TYR A 41 -7.93 7.37 -2.39
N ASN A 42 -9.18 7.80 -2.28
CA ASN A 42 -9.59 9.15 -2.66
C ASN A 42 -9.04 10.22 -1.71
N ARG A 43 -8.96 9.92 -0.41
CA ARG A 43 -8.47 10.86 0.61
C ARG A 43 -6.96 11.03 0.55
N PHE A 44 -6.21 9.94 0.37
CA PHE A 44 -4.76 9.94 0.55
C PHE A 44 -4.00 9.43 -0.66
N LEU A 45 -4.18 8.16 -1.07
CA LEU A 45 -3.30 7.53 -2.06
C LEU A 45 -3.28 8.28 -3.39
N PHE A 46 -4.44 8.72 -3.87
CA PHE A 46 -4.55 9.46 -5.13
C PHE A 46 -3.92 10.87 -5.06
N PRO A 47 -4.39 11.79 -4.19
CA PRO A 47 -3.85 13.15 -4.17
C PRO A 47 -2.39 13.21 -3.71
N GLU A 48 -1.96 12.34 -2.79
CA GLU A 48 -0.55 12.28 -2.36
C GLU A 48 0.33 11.58 -3.38
N GLY A 49 -0.18 10.56 -4.07
CA GLY A 49 0.50 9.88 -5.17
C GLY A 49 0.86 10.83 -6.31
N ILE A 50 -0.03 11.76 -6.68
CA ILE A 50 0.27 12.79 -7.69
C ILE A 50 1.48 13.63 -7.28
N LYS A 51 1.52 14.11 -6.02
CA LYS A 51 2.64 14.92 -5.53
C LYS A 51 3.94 14.12 -5.50
N ALA A 52 3.89 12.90 -4.97
CA ALA A 52 5.05 12.03 -4.86
C ALA A 52 5.62 11.65 -6.23
N MET A 53 4.78 11.48 -7.25
CA MET A 53 5.26 11.23 -8.62
C MET A 53 6.01 12.43 -9.21
N ILE A 54 5.53 13.66 -8.98
CA ILE A 54 6.23 14.88 -9.41
C ILE A 54 7.58 14.97 -8.70
N GLU A 55 7.61 14.76 -7.39
CA GLU A 55 8.83 14.76 -6.58
C GLU A 55 9.83 13.69 -7.05
N ALA A 56 9.36 12.46 -7.29
CA ALA A 56 10.19 11.36 -7.77
C ALA A 56 10.86 11.71 -9.10
N VAL A 57 10.09 12.20 -10.08
CA VAL A 57 10.62 12.58 -11.39
C VAL A 57 11.65 13.70 -11.26
N GLN A 58 11.40 14.70 -10.41
CA GLN A 58 12.34 15.79 -10.17
C GLN A 58 13.65 15.29 -9.54
N LEU A 59 13.58 14.43 -8.50
CA LEU A 59 14.76 13.83 -7.88
C LEU A 59 15.59 13.02 -8.89
N ILE A 60 14.93 12.33 -9.82
CA ILE A 60 15.60 11.59 -10.88
C ILE A 60 16.29 12.55 -11.85
N ALA A 61 15.60 13.59 -12.30
CA ALA A 61 16.12 14.60 -13.22
C ALA A 61 17.34 15.33 -12.63
N ASP A 62 17.32 15.60 -11.33
CA ASP A 62 18.41 16.28 -10.62
C ASP A 62 19.56 15.33 -10.24
N GLY A 63 19.45 14.03 -10.52
CA GLY A 63 20.46 13.03 -10.15
C GLY A 63 20.55 12.75 -8.65
N GLN A 64 19.50 13.09 -7.88
CA GLN A 64 19.44 12.97 -6.42
C GLN A 64 18.55 11.82 -5.93
N ALA A 65 17.89 11.09 -6.83
CA ALA A 65 17.00 10.00 -6.47
C ALA A 65 17.73 8.83 -5.79
N PRO A 66 17.40 8.52 -4.52
CA PRO A 66 18.07 7.45 -3.79
C PRO A 66 17.63 6.06 -4.27
N ARG A 67 18.42 5.05 -3.92
CA ARG A 67 18.14 3.63 -4.14
C ARG A 67 18.30 2.90 -2.81
N ILE A 68 17.27 2.94 -1.98
CA ILE A 68 17.30 2.36 -0.63
C ILE A 68 16.85 0.88 -0.73
N PRO A 69 17.70 -0.11 -0.44
CA PRO A 69 17.28 -1.51 -0.49
C PRO A 69 16.12 -1.79 0.46
N GLN A 70 15.15 -2.60 0.00
CA GLN A 70 14.08 -3.09 0.86
C GLN A 70 14.60 -4.13 1.85
N LEU A 71 14.03 -4.19 3.05
CA LEU A 71 14.31 -5.24 4.02
C LEU A 71 13.44 -6.46 3.72
N GLU A 72 14.05 -7.65 3.68
CA GLU A 72 13.29 -8.90 3.55
C GLU A 72 12.54 -9.25 4.84
N GLU A 73 13.09 -8.84 5.99
CA GLU A 73 12.44 -9.04 7.29
C GLU A 73 11.13 -8.24 7.36
N GLY A 74 10.03 -8.95 7.56
CA GLY A 74 8.69 -8.35 7.62
C GLY A 74 8.02 -8.15 6.26
N ALA A 75 8.65 -8.56 5.15
CA ALA A 75 8.02 -8.56 3.84
C ALA A 75 6.83 -9.54 3.82
N THR A 76 5.69 -9.07 3.30
CA THR A 76 4.46 -9.85 3.14
C THR A 76 4.00 -9.80 1.71
N TYR A 77 3.30 -10.84 1.26
CA TYR A 77 2.72 -10.90 -0.08
C TYR A 77 1.20 -10.85 0.01
N GLU A 78 0.59 -9.94 -0.75
CA GLU A 78 -0.87 -9.88 -0.93
C GLU A 78 -1.24 -10.48 -2.29
N GLY A 79 -2.16 -11.44 -2.27
CA GLY A 79 -2.54 -12.19 -3.47
C GLY A 79 -3.52 -11.42 -4.35
N ILE A 80 -3.67 -11.89 -5.59
CA ILE A 80 -4.68 -11.35 -6.50
C ILE A 80 -6.08 -11.57 -5.92
N GLN A 81 -6.84 -10.47 -5.79
CA GLN A 81 -8.22 -10.51 -5.35
C GLN A 81 -9.15 -11.00 -6.47
N LYS A 82 -10.04 -11.93 -6.13
CA LYS A 82 -10.97 -12.62 -7.03
C LYS A 82 -12.34 -12.77 -6.37
N LYS A 83 -13.38 -13.03 -7.15
CA LYS A 83 -14.72 -13.25 -6.58
C LYS A 83 -14.76 -14.48 -5.67
N GLU A 84 -13.95 -15.49 -5.96
CA GLU A 84 -13.91 -16.73 -5.19
C GLU A 84 -13.28 -16.55 -3.81
N ASN A 85 -12.28 -15.67 -3.68
CA ASN A 85 -11.60 -15.39 -2.41
C ASN A 85 -12.19 -14.19 -1.64
N ALA A 86 -13.20 -13.50 -2.19
CA ALA A 86 -13.95 -12.44 -1.49
C ALA A 86 -15.09 -12.95 -0.59
N LYS A 87 -15.31 -14.27 -0.51
CA LYS A 87 -16.39 -14.86 0.29
C LYS A 87 -16.15 -14.67 1.78
N ILE A 88 -17.18 -14.21 2.50
CA ILE A 88 -17.12 -14.05 3.95
C ILE A 88 -17.07 -15.44 4.62
N SER A 89 -16.04 -15.64 5.46
CA SER A 89 -15.97 -16.75 6.40
C SER A 89 -16.60 -16.34 7.72
N TRP A 90 -17.84 -16.79 7.97
CA TRP A 90 -18.65 -16.36 9.12
C TRP A 90 -18.15 -16.87 10.48
N ASP A 91 -17.15 -17.74 10.51
CA ASP A 91 -16.51 -18.27 11.71
C ASP A 91 -15.44 -17.35 12.30
N GLN A 92 -15.21 -16.18 11.70
CA GLN A 92 -14.21 -15.21 12.13
C GLN A 92 -14.72 -14.23 13.20
N PRO A 93 -13.83 -13.67 14.05
CA PRO A 93 -14.20 -12.60 14.97
C PRO A 93 -14.84 -11.40 14.27
N ALA A 94 -15.77 -10.72 14.94
CA ALA A 94 -16.50 -9.58 14.38
C ALA A 94 -15.57 -8.47 13.86
N LEU A 95 -14.46 -8.21 14.54
CA LEU A 95 -13.47 -7.21 14.10
C LEU A 95 -12.77 -7.62 12.80
N SER A 96 -12.44 -8.91 12.66
CA SER A 96 -11.84 -9.44 11.43
C SER A 96 -12.82 -9.34 10.26
N LEU A 97 -14.09 -9.69 10.49
CA LEU A 97 -15.15 -9.53 9.49
C LEU A 97 -15.36 -8.07 9.08
N HIS A 98 -15.36 -7.16 10.05
CA HIS A 98 -15.43 -5.73 9.78
C HIS A 98 -14.27 -5.23 8.93
N ASN A 99 -13.03 -5.60 9.27
CA ASN A 99 -11.83 -5.23 8.52
C ASN A 99 -11.78 -5.87 7.12
N TRP A 100 -12.32 -7.08 6.98
CA TRP A 100 -12.51 -7.74 5.69
C TRP A 100 -13.50 -6.96 4.83
N ILE A 101 -14.69 -6.64 5.35
CA ILE A 101 -15.76 -5.95 4.60
C ILE A 101 -15.32 -4.56 4.14
N ARG A 102 -14.64 -3.77 4.97
CA ARG A 102 -14.17 -2.43 4.57
C ARG A 102 -12.93 -2.48 3.67
N GLY A 103 -12.21 -3.61 3.65
CA GLY A 103 -10.96 -3.79 2.93
C GLY A 103 -11.10 -4.50 1.58
N HIS A 104 -12.30 -4.95 1.23
CA HIS A 104 -12.66 -5.63 0.00
C HIS A 104 -13.58 -4.76 -0.85
#